data_AF-A0A6B1GVK6-F1
#
_entry.id   AF-A0A6B1GVK6-F1
#
_cell.length_a   1.000
_cell.length_b   1.000
_cell.length_c   1.000
_cell.angle_alpha   90.00
_cell.angle_beta   90.00
_cell.angle_gamma   90.00
#
_symmetry.space_group_name_H-M   'P 1'
#
loop_
_entity.id
_entity.type
_entity.pdbx_description
1 polymer ?
#
loop_
_entity_poly.entity_id
_entity_poly.type
_entity_poly.pdbx_seq_one_letter_code
_entity_poly.pdbx_strand_id
1 'polypeptide(L)'
;MQARYSSLIVLTLPVLLAACATGGGPAPEEPGAQAAADATTATAAPAEPAAAVEPPAAADVAAAAAEPQAASSPVAAYLEDPAAITAGRRMFRAVCTGYCHSTTPGVTKDAPNLFDCDWDHGDTDADLYRVINQGVPDTEMLPFEGKIPEDTIWKVIAYMRSNSVDCG
;
A
#
# COMPACT_ATOMS: atom_id res chain seq x y z
N MET A 1 7.28 47.52 -69.37
CA MET A 1 8.66 47.90 -68.99
C MET A 1 9.01 47.13 -67.72
N GLN A 2 9.64 45.96 -67.87
CA GLN A 2 11.06 45.69 -67.48
C GLN A 2 11.28 45.89 -65.96
N ALA A 3 11.32 44.80 -65.17
CA ALA A 3 12.52 44.01 -64.81
C ALA A 3 13.46 44.82 -63.87
N ARG A 4 13.99 44.35 -62.73
CA ARG A 4 14.64 43.08 -62.37
C ARG A 4 14.83 43.05 -60.82
N TYR A 5 14.82 41.85 -60.24
CA TYR A 5 15.72 41.32 -59.19
C TYR A 5 16.05 42.15 -57.93
N SER A 6 15.87 41.56 -56.74
CA SER A 6 17.01 41.02 -55.97
C SER A 6 16.64 40.40 -54.63
N SER A 7 17.29 39.27 -54.34
CA SER A 7 17.52 38.61 -53.05
C SER A 7 16.28 38.00 -52.36
N LEU A 8 15.97 36.70 -52.53
CA LEU A 8 16.70 35.54 -51.98
C LEU A 8 17.20 35.81 -50.55
N ILE A 9 16.51 35.23 -49.56
CA ILE A 9 17.06 34.38 -48.50
C ILE A 9 15.88 33.54 -47.98
N VAL A 10 15.79 32.31 -48.50
CA VAL A 10 14.99 31.24 -47.91
C VAL A 10 15.90 30.61 -46.85
N LEU A 11 15.78 31.04 -45.60
CA LEU A 11 16.40 30.33 -44.48
C LEU A 11 15.48 29.16 -44.13
N THR A 12 15.67 28.05 -44.85
CA THR A 12 15.23 26.73 -44.39
C THR A 12 15.97 26.43 -43.09
N LEU A 13 15.28 26.55 -41.95
CA LEU A 13 15.75 25.98 -40.70
C LEU A 13 15.85 24.45 -40.89
N PRO A 14 16.99 23.83 -40.57
CA PRO A 14 17.08 22.38 -40.54
C PRO A 14 16.21 21.85 -39.40
N VAL A 15 15.23 21.03 -39.78
CA VAL A 15 14.54 20.08 -38.90
C VAL A 15 15.61 19.17 -38.29
N LEU A 16 16.04 19.49 -37.07
CA LEU A 16 16.84 18.59 -36.25
C LEU A 16 15.89 17.54 -35.67
N LEU A 17 15.74 16.48 -36.46
CA LEU A 17 15.14 15.21 -36.10
C LEU A 17 16.00 14.56 -35.01
N ALA A 18 15.70 14.85 -33.74
CA ALA A 18 16.24 14.10 -32.61
C ALA A 18 15.49 12.76 -32.50
N ALA A 19 15.90 11.79 -33.33
CA ALA A 19 15.54 10.40 -33.16
C ALA A 19 16.52 9.77 -32.16
N CYS A 20 16.18 9.80 -30.86
CA CYS A 20 16.74 8.84 -29.92
C CYS A 20 15.76 7.68 -29.78
N ALA A 21 16.29 6.51 -30.12
CA ALA A 21 15.61 5.24 -30.21
C ALA A 21 14.87 4.85 -28.91
N THR A 22 13.77 4.15 -29.13
CA THR A 22 13.06 3.28 -28.20
C THR A 22 14.02 2.34 -27.46
N GLY A 23 14.35 2.68 -26.21
CA GLY A 23 14.97 1.77 -25.25
C GLY A 23 13.90 1.02 -24.47
N GLY A 24 13.22 0.07 -25.13
CA GLY A 24 12.44 -0.96 -24.46
C GLY A 24 13.39 -1.96 -23.80
N GLY A 25 13.75 -1.70 -22.55
CA GLY A 25 14.48 -2.68 -21.73
C GLY A 25 13.56 -3.85 -21.35
N PRO A 26 14.00 -5.10 -21.49
CA PRO A 26 13.23 -6.25 -21.00
C PRO A 26 13.11 -6.18 -19.46
N ALA A 27 11.93 -6.56 -18.97
CA ALA A 27 11.71 -6.89 -17.57
C ALA A 27 12.77 -7.93 -17.11
N PRO A 28 13.21 -7.91 -15.84
CA PRO A 28 13.94 -9.05 -15.31
C PRO A 28 13.03 -10.28 -15.39
N GLU A 29 13.41 -11.23 -16.25
CA GLU A 29 12.93 -12.60 -16.22
C GLU A 29 13.28 -13.20 -14.86
N GLU A 30 12.26 -13.44 -14.04
CA GLU A 30 12.33 -14.38 -12.92
C GLU A 30 12.73 -15.75 -13.50
N PRO A 31 13.86 -16.36 -13.09
CA PRO A 31 14.24 -17.67 -13.58
C PRO A 31 13.25 -18.72 -13.06
N GLY A 32 12.36 -19.14 -13.97
CA GLY A 32 11.55 -20.33 -13.86
C GLY A 32 12.42 -21.57 -13.73
N ALA A 33 12.02 -22.45 -12.83
CA ALA A 33 12.58 -23.75 -12.57
C ALA A 33 12.67 -24.64 -13.83
N GLN A 34 13.73 -25.44 -13.92
CA GLN A 34 13.70 -26.76 -14.57
C GLN A 34 14.70 -27.73 -13.91
N ALA A 35 14.23 -28.96 -13.78
CA ALA A 35 14.67 -29.98 -12.85
C ALA A 35 15.57 -31.06 -13.47
N ALA A 36 16.37 -31.72 -12.63
CA ALA A 36 16.73 -33.14 -12.68
C ALA A 36 17.36 -33.50 -11.30
N ALA A 37 16.64 -34.17 -10.39
CA ALA A 37 16.49 -35.63 -10.28
C ALA A 37 17.81 -36.35 -9.90
N ASP A 38 17.98 -36.59 -8.59
CA ASP A 38 18.29 -37.93 -8.05
C ASP A 38 17.84 -38.02 -6.59
N ALA A 39 17.27 -39.16 -6.23
CA ALA A 39 16.51 -39.38 -5.00
C ALA A 39 17.40 -39.75 -3.81
N THR A 40 17.13 -39.21 -2.62
CA THR A 40 17.23 -40.04 -1.41
C THR A 40 16.36 -39.53 -0.24
N THR A 41 15.60 -40.49 0.30
CA THR A 41 14.98 -40.61 1.63
C THR A 41 14.13 -39.49 2.22
N ALA A 42 12.83 -39.78 2.30
CA ALA A 42 11.90 -39.21 3.27
C ALA A 42 12.32 -39.53 4.71
N THR A 43 12.31 -38.51 5.57
CA THR A 43 12.01 -38.68 7.00
C THR A 43 11.11 -37.53 7.45
N ALA A 44 10.17 -37.86 8.34
CA ALA A 44 9.14 -36.97 8.86
C ALA A 44 9.72 -35.90 9.81
N ALA A 45 8.90 -34.87 10.07
CA ALA A 45 9.12 -33.65 10.84
C ALA A 45 9.86 -33.81 12.20
N PRO A 46 10.39 -32.71 12.78
CA PRO A 46 9.52 -31.70 13.38
C PRO A 46 9.77 -30.28 12.85
N ALA A 47 8.71 -29.47 12.93
CA ALA A 47 8.78 -28.03 12.86
C ALA A 47 9.74 -27.51 13.95
N GLU A 48 10.73 -26.72 13.55
CA GLU A 48 11.59 -25.96 14.47
C GLU A 48 11.13 -24.50 14.53
N PRO A 49 11.23 -23.87 15.72
CA PRO A 49 10.25 -22.90 16.20
C PRO A 49 10.50 -21.47 15.69
N ALA A 50 9.41 -20.72 15.58
CA ALA A 50 9.42 -19.26 15.52
C ALA A 50 10.18 -18.73 16.75
N ALA A 51 11.40 -18.24 16.52
CA ALA A 51 12.18 -17.58 17.53
C ALA A 51 11.48 -16.29 17.97
N ALA A 52 11.22 -16.22 19.26
CA ALA A 52 10.62 -15.12 19.97
C ALA A 52 11.43 -13.82 19.78
N VAL A 53 10.73 -12.77 19.38
CA VAL A 53 11.17 -11.39 19.67
C VAL A 53 10.47 -11.01 20.96
N GLU A 54 11.26 -10.80 22.01
CA GLU A 54 10.77 -10.43 23.34
C GLU A 54 10.04 -9.07 23.30
N PRO A 55 8.86 -8.95 23.93
CA PRO A 55 8.28 -7.64 24.21
C PRO A 55 9.06 -6.99 25.37
N PRO A 56 9.43 -5.69 25.29
CA PRO A 56 9.93 -5.01 26.47
C PRO A 56 8.80 -4.91 27.52
N ALA A 57 9.21 -5.15 28.76
CA ALA A 57 8.38 -5.29 29.95
C ALA A 57 7.44 -4.10 30.20
N ALA A 58 6.22 -4.45 30.61
CA ALA A 58 5.22 -3.54 31.13
C ALA A 58 5.73 -2.78 32.36
N ALA A 59 5.55 -1.47 32.36
CA ALA A 59 5.53 -0.66 33.58
C ALA A 59 4.06 -0.48 34.01
N ASP A 60 3.79 -0.91 35.23
CA ASP A 60 2.54 -0.81 35.96
C ASP A 60 2.12 0.66 36.15
N VAL A 61 0.89 1.01 35.76
CA VAL A 61 0.15 2.13 36.37
C VAL A 61 -1.29 1.70 36.62
N ALA A 62 -1.65 1.76 37.90
CA ALA A 62 -2.93 1.41 38.48
C ALA A 62 -4.12 2.19 37.91
N ALA A 63 -5.29 1.53 37.98
CA ALA A 63 -6.57 2.00 37.49
C ALA A 63 -7.08 3.31 38.13
N ALA A 64 -7.64 4.18 37.29
CA ALA A 64 -8.71 5.09 37.68
C ALA A 64 -9.80 5.01 36.59
N ALA A 65 -10.99 4.57 37.00
CA ALA A 65 -12.17 4.59 36.15
C ALA A 65 -12.55 6.04 35.87
N ALA A 66 -12.45 6.43 34.60
CA ALA A 66 -12.99 7.67 34.06
C ALA A 66 -13.79 7.30 32.81
N GLU A 67 -14.98 7.89 32.67
CA GLU A 67 -15.89 7.72 31.52
C GLU A 67 -15.14 7.93 30.18
N PRO A 68 -15.43 7.15 29.12
CA PRO A 68 -14.59 7.10 27.94
C PRO A 68 -14.75 8.38 27.12
N GLN A 69 -13.88 9.34 27.40
CA GLN A 69 -13.48 10.34 26.41
C GLN A 69 -12.88 9.56 25.25
N ALA A 70 -13.43 9.70 24.05
CA ALA A 70 -12.90 9.09 22.84
C ALA A 70 -11.40 9.41 22.79
N ALA A 71 -10.56 8.42 23.08
CA ALA A 71 -9.12 8.57 22.98
C ALA A 71 -8.84 8.98 21.54
N SER A 72 -8.12 10.09 21.36
CA SER A 72 -7.62 10.48 20.05
C SER A 72 -6.94 9.27 19.41
N SER A 73 -7.31 8.95 18.16
CA SER A 73 -6.72 7.82 17.43
C SER A 73 -5.19 7.88 17.45
N PRO A 74 -4.48 6.74 17.59
CA PRO A 74 -3.01 6.72 17.56
C PRO A 74 -2.43 7.02 16.15
N VAL A 75 -3.29 7.16 15.13
CA VAL A 75 -2.88 7.35 13.73
C VAL A 75 -1.95 8.55 13.56
N ALA A 76 -2.19 9.67 14.24
CA ALA A 76 -1.32 10.84 14.15
C ALA A 76 0.13 10.53 14.58
N ALA A 77 0.31 9.78 15.67
CA ALA A 77 1.64 9.35 16.12
C ALA A 77 2.28 8.35 15.14
N TYR A 78 1.49 7.45 14.55
CA TYR A 78 1.99 6.50 13.55
C TYR A 78 2.34 7.12 12.21
N LEU A 79 1.74 8.25 11.83
CA LEU A 79 2.15 9.04 10.67
C LEU A 79 3.55 9.63 10.83
N GLU A 80 3.98 9.88 12.06
CA GLU A 80 5.34 10.36 12.38
C GLU A 80 6.36 9.22 12.57
N ASP A 81 5.92 7.95 12.55
CA ASP A 81 6.76 6.76 12.69
C ASP A 81 6.87 5.95 11.38
N PRO A 82 8.00 6.05 10.66
CA PRO A 82 8.22 5.28 9.42
C PRO A 82 8.16 3.75 9.62
N ALA A 83 8.47 3.23 10.82
CA ALA A 83 8.37 1.81 11.10
C ALA A 83 6.91 1.38 11.22
N ALA A 84 6.05 2.18 11.86
CA ALA A 84 4.61 1.97 11.92
C ALA A 84 3.98 1.96 10.52
N ILE A 85 4.31 2.95 9.67
CA ILE A 85 3.85 2.99 8.27
C ILE A 85 4.32 1.77 7.48
N THR A 86 5.58 1.36 7.67
CA THR A 86 6.11 0.17 7.00
C THR A 86 5.40 -1.11 7.43
N ALA A 87 5.10 -1.25 8.73
CA ALA A 87 4.33 -2.37 9.26
C ALA A 87 2.89 -2.38 8.70
N GLY A 88 2.22 -1.23 8.72
CA GLY A 88 0.87 -1.06 8.14
C GLY A 88 0.83 -1.44 6.66
N ARG A 89 1.79 -0.95 5.86
CA ARG A 89 1.90 -1.30 4.44
C ARG A 89 2.08 -2.79 4.20
N ARG A 90 2.94 -3.45 4.99
CA ARG A 90 3.15 -4.91 4.88
C ARG A 90 1.86 -5.66 5.15
N MET A 91 1.14 -5.26 6.20
CA MET A 91 -0.13 -5.89 6.55
C MET A 91 -1.20 -5.65 5.49
N PHE A 92 -1.34 -4.41 5.01
CA PHE A 92 -2.28 -4.04 3.94
C PHE A 92 -2.05 -4.88 2.69
N ARG A 93 -0.79 -5.05 2.26
CA ARG A 93 -0.44 -5.88 1.11
C ARG A 93 -0.79 -7.36 1.33
N ALA A 94 -0.47 -7.89 2.50
CA ALA A 94 -0.69 -9.29 2.82
C ALA A 94 -2.19 -9.66 2.86
N VAL A 95 -3.05 -8.76 3.36
CA VAL A 95 -4.44 -9.10 3.67
C VAL A 95 -5.45 -8.38 2.79
N CYS A 96 -5.29 -7.07 2.56
CA CYS A 96 -6.31 -6.28 1.88
C CYS A 96 -6.21 -6.38 0.35
N THR A 97 -5.00 -6.61 -0.18
CA THR A 97 -4.74 -6.53 -1.63
C THR A 97 -4.75 -7.87 -2.35
N GLY A 98 -4.73 -8.98 -1.60
CA GLY A 98 -4.67 -10.32 -2.17
C GLY A 98 -5.81 -10.61 -3.14
N TYR A 99 -6.96 -9.97 -2.92
CA TYR A 99 -8.15 -10.15 -3.74
C TYR A 99 -8.85 -8.82 -4.03
N CYS A 100 -9.06 -7.97 -3.02
CA CYS A 100 -10.07 -6.92 -3.11
C CYS A 100 -9.53 -5.53 -3.48
N HIS A 101 -8.60 -4.98 -2.69
CA HIS A 101 -8.17 -3.59 -2.85
C HIS A 101 -6.89 -3.44 -3.68
N SER A 102 -6.78 -2.32 -4.39
CA SER A 102 -5.54 -1.95 -5.08
C SER A 102 -4.51 -1.36 -4.10
N THR A 103 -3.24 -1.39 -4.48
CA THR A 103 -2.18 -0.59 -3.83
C THR A 103 -1.89 0.71 -4.58
N THR A 104 -2.43 0.86 -5.79
CA THR A 104 -2.22 2.01 -6.65
C THR A 104 -3.36 3.00 -6.42
N PRO A 105 -3.07 4.23 -5.98
CA PRO A 105 -4.09 5.28 -5.85
C PRO A 105 -4.84 5.50 -7.16
N GLY A 106 -6.16 5.69 -7.08
CA GLY A 106 -7.04 5.92 -8.23
C GLY A 106 -7.37 4.66 -9.04
N VAL A 107 -6.93 3.48 -8.61
CA VAL A 107 -7.24 2.21 -9.27
C VAL A 107 -8.19 1.38 -8.42
N THR A 108 -9.37 1.10 -8.97
CA THR A 108 -10.37 0.19 -8.38
C THR A 108 -10.20 -1.21 -8.98
N LYS A 109 -10.43 -2.25 -8.17
CA LYS A 109 -10.51 -3.65 -8.64
C LYS A 109 -11.91 -4.20 -8.34
N ASP A 110 -12.00 -5.27 -7.56
CA ASP A 110 -13.23 -5.86 -7.06
C ASP A 110 -13.78 -5.11 -5.82
N ALA A 111 -13.00 -4.20 -5.24
CA ALA A 111 -13.40 -3.34 -4.12
C ALA A 111 -12.94 -1.87 -4.31
N PRO A 112 -13.51 -0.90 -3.56
CA PRO A 112 -13.21 0.52 -3.69
C PRO A 112 -11.72 0.85 -3.57
N ASN A 113 -11.32 1.95 -4.20
CA ASN A 113 -10.01 2.54 -3.95
C ASN A 113 -9.99 3.14 -2.53
N LEU A 114 -8.93 2.87 -1.78
CA LEU A 114 -8.80 3.27 -0.37
C LEU A 114 -7.87 4.49 -0.18
N PHE A 115 -7.47 5.12 -1.28
CA PHE A 115 -6.53 6.24 -1.29
C PHE A 115 -7.11 7.50 -1.94
N ASP A 116 -8.40 7.51 -2.29
CA ASP A 116 -9.12 8.70 -2.71
C ASP A 116 -9.98 9.28 -1.57
N CYS A 117 -10.92 10.14 -1.93
CA CYS A 117 -11.78 10.88 -1.02
C CYS A 117 -13.18 10.29 -0.90
N ASP A 118 -13.46 9.18 -1.59
CA ASP A 118 -14.79 8.59 -1.67
C ASP A 118 -14.92 7.48 -0.61
N TRP A 119 -15.59 7.80 0.50
CA TRP A 119 -15.77 6.89 1.64
C TRP A 119 -17.23 6.58 1.92
N ASP A 120 -17.67 5.36 1.58
CA ASP A 120 -19.07 4.94 1.74
C ASP A 120 -19.49 4.63 3.19
N HIS A 121 -18.51 4.41 4.08
CA HIS A 121 -18.74 3.91 5.45
C HIS A 121 -18.14 4.81 6.54
N GLY A 122 -17.89 6.07 6.20
CA GLY A 122 -17.24 7.05 7.07
C GLY A 122 -15.73 7.14 6.82
N ASP A 123 -15.18 8.33 7.01
CA ASP A 123 -13.81 8.69 6.67
C ASP A 123 -12.97 9.06 7.89
N THR A 124 -13.50 8.96 9.12
CA THR A 124 -12.73 9.20 10.34
C THR A 124 -11.86 8.00 10.69
N ASP A 125 -10.78 8.19 11.46
CA ASP A 125 -9.94 7.06 11.87
C ASP A 125 -10.72 6.00 12.66
N ALA A 126 -11.73 6.43 13.44
CA ALA A 126 -12.63 5.52 14.16
C ALA A 126 -13.56 4.74 13.21
N ASP A 127 -14.04 5.37 12.13
CA ASP A 127 -14.84 4.70 11.12
C ASP A 127 -14.03 3.66 10.35
N LEU A 128 -12.82 4.03 9.93
CA LEU A 128 -11.91 3.10 9.26
C LEU A 128 -11.56 1.92 10.15
N TYR A 129 -11.30 2.17 11.43
CA TYR A 129 -11.07 1.11 12.41
C TYR A 129 -12.28 0.20 12.54
N ARG A 130 -13.47 0.76 12.71
CA ARG A 130 -14.72 -0.01 12.80
C ARG A 130 -14.93 -0.87 11.56
N VAL A 131 -14.76 -0.32 10.37
CA VAL A 131 -14.92 -1.04 9.08
C VAL A 131 -13.91 -2.18 8.96
N ILE A 132 -12.63 -1.95 9.30
CA ILE A 132 -11.61 -3.01 9.23
C ILE A 132 -11.86 -4.06 10.31
N ASN A 133 -12.19 -3.65 11.52
CA ASN A 133 -12.36 -4.56 12.65
C ASN A 133 -13.63 -5.42 12.48
N GLN A 134 -14.76 -4.80 12.14
CA GLN A 134 -16.09 -5.43 12.13
C GLN A 134 -16.58 -5.82 10.73
N GLY A 135 -15.86 -5.43 9.67
CA GLY A 135 -16.31 -5.61 8.29
C GLY A 135 -17.49 -4.71 7.94
N VAL A 136 -18.09 -4.98 6.79
CA VAL A 136 -19.33 -4.33 6.35
C VAL A 136 -20.37 -5.41 6.04
N PRO A 137 -21.51 -5.43 6.74
CA PRO A 137 -22.59 -6.39 6.48
C PRO A 137 -23.04 -6.37 5.02
N ASP A 138 -23.42 -7.54 4.51
CA ASP A 138 -23.90 -7.73 3.12
C ASP A 138 -22.88 -7.33 2.03
N THR A 139 -21.58 -7.33 2.36
CA THR A 139 -20.47 -7.14 1.41
C THR A 139 -19.38 -8.18 1.59
N GLU A 140 -18.41 -8.19 0.68
CA GLU A 140 -17.20 -9.02 0.76
C GLU A 140 -16.12 -8.44 1.71
N MET A 141 -16.36 -7.27 2.32
CA MET A 141 -15.44 -6.70 3.32
C MET A 141 -15.62 -7.41 4.67
N LEU A 142 -14.83 -8.47 4.87
CA LEU A 142 -14.89 -9.33 6.06
C LEU A 142 -14.38 -8.64 7.34
N PRO A 143 -14.87 -9.04 8.53
CA PRO A 143 -14.29 -8.62 9.80
C PRO A 143 -12.90 -9.23 10.05
N PHE A 144 -12.03 -8.40 10.64
CA PHE A 144 -10.67 -8.77 11.05
C PHE A 144 -10.45 -8.76 12.57
N GLU A 145 -11.48 -8.50 13.37
CA GLU A 145 -11.46 -8.63 14.83
C GLU A 145 -10.91 -10.00 15.25
N GLY A 146 -9.93 -10.00 16.16
CA GLY A 146 -9.27 -11.21 16.65
C GLY A 146 -8.36 -11.92 15.63
N LYS A 147 -8.35 -11.49 14.36
CA LYS A 147 -7.46 -12.02 13.29
C LYS A 147 -6.24 -11.15 13.07
N ILE A 148 -6.41 -9.84 13.25
CA ILE A 148 -5.35 -8.84 13.17
C ILE A 148 -5.30 -8.14 14.53
N PRO A 149 -4.11 -7.98 15.14
CA PRO A 149 -3.97 -7.19 16.36
C PRO A 149 -4.47 -5.76 16.15
N GLU A 150 -5.18 -5.20 17.14
CA GLU A 150 -5.78 -3.86 17.06
C GLU A 150 -4.74 -2.78 16.71
N ASP A 151 -3.56 -2.83 17.33
CA ASP A 151 -2.42 -1.98 17.02
C ASP A 151 -2.02 -2.02 15.53
N THR A 152 -2.04 -3.22 14.94
CA THR A 152 -1.74 -3.40 13.52
C THR A 152 -2.83 -2.80 12.63
N ILE A 153 -4.11 -2.85 13.02
CA ILE A 153 -5.21 -2.19 12.29
C ILE A 153 -4.96 -0.68 12.25
N TRP A 154 -4.60 -0.07 13.38
CA TRP A 154 -4.26 1.36 13.43
C TRP A 154 -3.07 1.72 12.55
N LYS A 155 -2.05 0.87 12.47
CA LYS A 155 -0.90 1.06 11.56
C LYS A 155 -1.31 0.94 10.09
N VAL A 156 -2.25 0.05 9.76
CA VAL A 156 -2.84 -0.04 8.41
C VAL A 156 -3.56 1.26 8.06
N ILE A 157 -4.34 1.82 8.98
CA ILE A 157 -5.02 3.11 8.77
C ILE A 157 -3.99 4.23 8.57
N ALA A 158 -2.94 4.28 9.39
CA ALA A 158 -1.86 5.25 9.20
C ALA A 158 -1.19 5.12 7.82
N TYR A 159 -0.96 3.89 7.34
CA TYR A 159 -0.48 3.67 5.99
C TYR A 159 -1.46 4.18 4.93
N MET A 160 -2.76 3.90 5.06
CA MET A 160 -3.80 4.42 4.17
C MET A 160 -3.72 5.94 4.08
N ARG A 161 -3.77 6.64 5.22
CA ARG A 161 -3.65 8.09 5.30
C ARG A 161 -2.37 8.64 4.67
N SER A 162 -1.23 8.01 4.92
CA SER A 162 0.06 8.45 4.37
C SER A 162 0.16 8.34 2.84
N ASN A 163 -0.77 7.62 2.22
CA ASN A 163 -0.78 7.32 0.79
C ASN A 163 -2.09 7.77 0.11
N SER A 164 -3.01 8.39 0.86
CA SER A 164 -4.23 9.01 0.35
C SER A 164 -3.91 10.36 -0.28
N VAL A 165 -4.73 10.77 -1.25
CA VAL A 165 -4.70 12.13 -1.78
C VAL A 165 -5.24 13.13 -0.75
N ASP A 166 -4.82 14.39 -0.84
CA ASP A 166 -5.38 15.46 -0.01
C ASP A 166 -6.82 15.79 -0.46
N CYS A 167 -7.78 15.63 0.46
CA CYS A 167 -9.22 15.71 0.13
C CYS A 167 -9.87 17.09 0.30
N GLY A 168 -9.09 18.12 0.67
CA GLY A 168 -9.53 19.52 0.72
C GLY A 168 -10.19 19.94 2.03
#